data_AF-Q8ZPP3-F1
#
_entry.id   AF-Q8ZPP3-F1
#
_cell.length_a   1.000
_cell.length_b   1.000
_cell.length_c   1.000
_cell.angle_alpha   90.00
_cell.angle_beta   90.00
_cell.angle_gamma   90.00
#
_symmetry.space_group_name_H-M   'P 1'
#
loop_
_entity.id
_entity.type
_entity.pdbx_description
1 polymer ?
#
loop_
_entity_poly.entity_id
_entity_poly.type
_entity_poly.pdbx_seq_one_letter_code
_entity_poly.pdbx_strand_id
1 'polypeptide(L)'
;MLQLYRYFWQPARYAVPEWLDKLGFHLSNCWRYGDRPELDRLLDRALNRLRGSSVIPACLNDRQKRQVRLAPRISAFAFGLGLFKLRCSDYFMLPEYRQLLLQWFSEDEIWQLYGWLGQRDGKLLPPQVMQQTALQIGTAILNREAHDDAVLHALLVLLPPPQRILWPKTSLTEIIFMEHLL
;
A
#
# COMPACT_ATOMS: atom_id res chain seq x y z
N MET A 1 -6.35 17.93 0.18
CA MET A 1 -5.84 18.20 1.54
C MET A 1 -6.75 17.61 2.62
N LEU A 2 -8.06 17.91 2.65
CA LEU A 2 -9.02 17.37 3.64
C LEU A 2 -8.96 15.84 3.83
N GLN A 3 -8.87 15.07 2.74
CA GLN A 3 -8.85 13.61 2.83
C GLN A 3 -7.57 13.07 3.51
N LEU A 4 -6.41 13.69 3.26
CA LEU A 4 -5.16 13.32 3.92
C LEU A 4 -5.26 13.51 5.43
N TYR A 5 -5.78 14.66 5.86
CA TYR A 5 -6.05 14.93 7.28
C TYR A 5 -6.98 13.89 7.90
N ARG A 6 -7.99 13.42 7.18
CA ARG A 6 -8.89 12.37 7.65
C ARG A 6 -8.18 11.02 7.86
N TYR A 7 -7.24 10.64 7.00
CA TYR A 7 -6.43 9.43 7.19
C TYR A 7 -5.50 9.49 8.42
N PHE A 8 -5.07 10.69 8.81
CA PHE A 8 -4.29 10.92 10.02
C PHE A 8 -5.14 10.91 11.30
N TRP A 9 -6.24 11.65 11.30
CA TRP A 9 -7.01 11.92 12.53
C TRP A 9 -8.14 10.94 12.78
N GLN A 10 -8.65 10.29 11.74
CA GLN A 10 -9.76 9.33 11.81
C GLN A 10 -9.37 7.99 11.17
N PRO A 11 -8.22 7.39 11.51
CA PRO A 11 -7.76 6.21 10.82
C PRO A 11 -8.71 5.03 10.93
N ALA A 12 -9.44 4.86 12.04
CA ALA A 12 -10.37 3.74 12.21
C ALA A 12 -11.51 3.77 11.18
N ARG A 13 -11.85 4.95 10.65
CA ARG A 13 -12.84 5.12 9.59
C ARG A 13 -12.40 4.52 8.25
N TYR A 14 -11.10 4.51 7.98
CA TYR A 14 -10.54 4.17 6.67
C TYR A 14 -9.67 2.92 6.69
N ALA A 15 -9.33 2.43 7.88
CA ALA A 15 -8.48 1.29 8.07
C ALA A 15 -9.07 0.06 7.41
N VAL A 16 -8.25 -0.67 6.66
CA VAL A 16 -8.61 -2.03 6.27
C VAL A 16 -8.80 -2.90 7.53
N PRO A 17 -9.70 -3.90 7.50
CA PRO A 17 -10.05 -4.70 8.68
C PRO A 17 -8.88 -5.23 9.49
N GLU A 18 -7.79 -5.60 8.82
CA GLU A 18 -6.60 -6.20 9.42
C GLU A 18 -5.89 -5.28 10.42
N TRP A 19 -6.03 -3.96 10.29
CA TRP A 19 -5.54 -3.01 11.28
C TRP A 19 -6.32 -3.10 12.61
N LEU A 20 -7.63 -3.30 12.54
CA LEU A 20 -8.48 -3.48 13.71
C LEU A 20 -8.25 -4.86 14.35
N ASP A 21 -8.10 -5.90 13.54
CA ASP A 21 -7.72 -7.23 14.02
C ASP A 21 -6.37 -7.21 14.75
N LYS A 22 -5.40 -6.40 14.28
CA LYS A 22 -4.11 -6.22 14.96
C LYS A 22 -4.23 -5.52 16.33
N LEU A 23 -5.32 -4.79 16.58
CA LEU A 23 -5.68 -4.25 17.89
C LEU A 23 -6.47 -5.25 18.76
N GLY A 24 -6.79 -6.44 18.24
CA GLY A 24 -7.71 -7.39 18.87
C GLY A 24 -9.17 -6.96 18.77
N PHE A 25 -9.50 -6.00 17.89
CA PHE A 25 -10.86 -5.54 17.65
C PHE A 25 -11.45 -6.24 16.42
N HIS A 26 -12.23 -7.29 16.66
CA HIS A 26 -12.88 -8.02 15.58
C HIS A 26 -14.20 -7.35 15.17
N LEU A 27 -14.36 -7.12 13.86
CA LEU A 27 -15.56 -6.53 13.24
C LEU A 27 -16.81 -7.44 13.28
N SER A 28 -16.74 -8.61 13.91
CA SER A 28 -17.95 -9.39 14.23
C SER A 28 -18.94 -8.61 15.10
N ASN A 29 -18.45 -7.56 15.77
CA ASN A 29 -19.25 -6.51 16.35
C ASN A 29 -19.70 -5.58 15.22
N CYS A 30 -21.00 -5.40 14.99
CA CYS A 30 -21.65 -4.52 14.00
C CYS A 30 -21.28 -3.02 14.08
N TRP A 31 -20.08 -2.68 14.53
CA TRP A 31 -19.55 -1.34 14.64
C TRP A 31 -19.37 -0.72 13.26
N ARG A 32 -19.93 0.48 13.10
CA ARG A 32 -19.59 1.39 12.02
C ARG A 32 -19.08 2.69 12.63
N TYR A 33 -18.05 3.26 12.04
CA TYR A 33 -17.50 4.55 12.48
C TYR A 33 -18.60 5.62 12.45
N GLY A 34 -18.83 6.28 13.58
CA GLY A 34 -19.91 7.25 13.78
C GLY A 34 -21.02 6.74 14.72
N ASP A 35 -21.21 5.43 14.86
CA ASP A 35 -22.25 4.87 15.73
C ASP A 35 -21.93 5.06 17.21
N ARG A 36 -20.63 5.05 17.56
CA ARG A 36 -20.14 5.15 18.95
C ARG A 36 -18.92 6.08 19.01
N PRO A 37 -19.12 7.41 19.10
CA PRO A 37 -18.02 8.39 19.02
C PRO A 37 -16.90 8.20 20.05
N GLU A 38 -17.21 7.66 21.23
CA GLU A 38 -16.20 7.35 22.25
C GLU A 38 -15.30 6.19 21.83
N LEU A 39 -15.88 5.11 21.29
CA LEU A 39 -15.14 3.97 20.77
C LEU A 39 -14.32 4.37 19.54
N ASP A 40 -14.88 5.19 18.64
CA ASP A 40 -14.18 5.69 17.46
C ASP A 40 -12.91 6.43 17.85
N ARG A 41 -12.98 7.34 18.84
CA ARG A 41 -11.81 8.08 19.36
C ARG A 41 -10.78 7.14 20.00
N LEU A 42 -11.22 6.08 20.67
CA LEU A 42 -10.31 5.09 21.27
C LEU A 42 -9.58 4.29 20.19
N LEU A 43 -10.29 3.83 19.17
CA LEU A 43 -9.72 3.13 18.02
C LEU A 43 -8.77 4.02 17.23
N ASP A 44 -9.14 5.28 16.98
CA ASP A 44 -8.29 6.26 16.29
C ASP A 44 -6.97 6.48 17.03
N ARG A 45 -7.02 6.66 18.36
CA ARG A 45 -5.82 6.78 19.20
C ARG A 45 -5.00 5.49 19.21
N ALA A 46 -5.64 4.33 19.29
CA ALA A 46 -4.96 3.03 19.32
C ALA A 46 -4.23 2.77 18.00
N LEU A 47 -4.87 3.03 16.86
CA LEU A 47 -4.26 2.91 15.54
C LEU A 47 -3.11 3.89 15.35
N ASN A 48 -3.26 5.14 15.78
CA ASN A 48 -2.16 6.12 15.70
C ASN A 48 -0.97 5.72 16.58
N ARG A 49 -1.19 5.11 17.75
CA ARG A 49 -0.08 4.55 18.54
C ARG A 49 0.58 3.37 17.84
N LEU A 50 -0.21 2.48 17.24
CA LEU A 50 0.28 1.27 16.58
C LEU A 50 1.07 1.58 15.30
N ARG A 51 0.62 2.57 14.52
CA ARG A 51 1.27 3.01 13.27
C ARG A 51 2.49 3.88 13.50
N GLY A 52 2.64 4.44 14.71
CA GLY A 52 3.58 5.50 15.01
C GLY A 52 3.02 6.88 14.67
N SER A 53 3.81 7.91 14.94
CA SER A 53 3.43 9.31 14.71
C SER A 53 4.23 9.89 13.56
N SER A 54 3.57 10.71 12.74
CA SER A 54 4.23 11.54 11.73
C SER A 54 3.65 12.95 11.77
N VAL A 55 4.48 13.94 11.46
CA VAL A 55 4.08 15.34 11.46
C VAL A 55 3.37 15.64 10.15
N ILE A 56 2.13 16.11 10.24
CA ILE A 56 1.37 16.50 9.04
C ILE A 56 2.03 17.74 8.43
N PRO A 57 2.47 17.69 7.16
CA PRO A 57 3.09 18.84 6.53
C PRO A 57 2.08 19.98 6.35
N ALA A 58 2.50 21.22 6.62
CA ALA A 58 1.67 22.41 6.40
C ALA A 58 1.38 22.64 4.91
N CYS A 59 2.37 22.37 4.06
CA CYS A 59 2.27 22.46 2.60
C CYS A 59 2.82 21.18 1.97
N LEU A 60 2.13 20.67 0.94
CA LEU A 60 2.60 19.51 0.18
C LEU A 60 3.53 19.95 -0.95
N ASN A 61 4.71 19.34 -1.04
CA ASN A 61 5.56 19.45 -2.23
C ASN A 61 4.97 18.64 -3.41
N ASP A 62 5.55 18.76 -4.60
CA ASP A 62 4.97 18.13 -5.79
C ASP A 62 5.02 16.60 -5.78
N ARG A 63 6.02 16.01 -5.12
CA ARG A 63 6.08 14.56 -4.90
C ARG A 63 4.95 14.11 -3.97
N GLN A 64 4.77 14.81 -2.85
CA GLN A 64 3.68 14.54 -1.89
C GLN A 64 2.30 14.69 -2.54
N LYS A 65 2.11 15.67 -3.43
CA LYS A 65 0.87 15.77 -4.22
C LYS A 65 0.64 14.56 -5.13
N ARG A 66 1.69 14.02 -5.75
CA ARG A 66 1.60 12.76 -6.52
C ARG A 66 1.23 11.59 -5.62
N GLN A 67 1.90 11.43 -4.49
CA GLN A 67 1.59 10.36 -3.53
C GLN A 67 0.15 10.42 -3.02
N VAL A 68 -0.40 11.60 -2.73
CA VAL A 68 -1.82 11.75 -2.36
C VAL A 68 -2.75 11.22 -3.47
N ARG A 69 -2.41 11.40 -4.75
CA ARG A 69 -3.19 10.86 -5.89
C ARG A 69 -3.14 9.34 -5.97
N LEU A 70 -2.14 8.70 -5.36
CA LEU A 70 -2.05 7.25 -5.26
C LEU A 70 -3.03 6.64 -4.25
N ALA A 71 -3.71 7.43 -3.39
CA ALA A 71 -4.64 6.91 -2.39
C ALA A 71 -5.64 5.84 -2.93
N PRO A 72 -6.38 6.08 -4.03
CA PRO A 72 -7.27 5.06 -4.61
C PRO A 72 -6.54 3.85 -5.23
N ARG A 73 -5.26 4.00 -5.56
CA ARG A 73 -4.43 2.97 -6.22
C ARG A 73 -3.33 2.43 -5.32
N ILE A 74 -3.40 2.68 -4.01
CA ILE A 74 -2.30 2.40 -3.09
C ILE A 74 -1.97 0.90 -3.03
N SER A 75 -3.00 0.05 -3.17
CA SER A 75 -2.83 -1.41 -3.23
C SER A 75 -2.18 -1.85 -4.55
N ALA A 76 -2.51 -1.21 -5.68
CA ALA A 76 -1.82 -1.45 -6.95
C ALA A 76 -0.37 -0.95 -6.91
N PHE A 77 -0.13 0.18 -6.24
CA PHE A 77 1.21 0.72 -6.02
C PHE A 77 2.08 -0.23 -5.20
N ALA A 78 1.55 -0.74 -4.08
CA ALA A 78 2.19 -1.79 -3.30
C ALA A 78 2.44 -3.03 -4.16
N PHE A 79 1.43 -3.52 -4.86
CA PHE A 79 1.55 -4.71 -5.70
C PHE A 79 2.66 -4.57 -6.77
N GLY A 80 2.72 -3.43 -7.46
CA GLY A 80 3.76 -3.15 -8.47
C GLY A 80 5.17 -3.13 -7.90
N LEU A 81 5.38 -2.49 -6.74
CA LEU A 81 6.66 -2.55 -6.02
C LEU A 81 7.03 -4.00 -5.64
N GLY A 82 6.05 -4.79 -5.25
CA GLY A 82 6.20 -6.23 -5.01
C GLY A 82 6.68 -7.01 -6.22
N LEU A 83 6.06 -6.77 -7.39
CA LEU A 83 6.44 -7.42 -8.65
C LEU A 83 7.90 -7.13 -9.02
N PHE A 84 8.37 -5.89 -8.83
CA PHE A 84 9.78 -5.56 -9.04
C PHE A 84 10.72 -6.37 -8.15
N LYS A 85 10.34 -6.65 -6.90
CA LYS A 85 11.15 -7.46 -5.99
C LYS A 85 11.08 -8.95 -6.27
N LEU A 86 10.01 -9.45 -6.88
CA LEU A 86 9.96 -10.83 -7.34
C LEU A 86 10.87 -11.07 -8.56
N ARG A 87 11.18 -10.01 -9.33
CA ARG A 87 12.13 -10.04 -10.45
C ARG A 87 11.85 -11.15 -11.47
N CYS A 88 10.59 -11.42 -11.80
CA CYS A 88 10.23 -12.44 -12.78
C CYS A 88 9.45 -11.78 -13.93
N SER A 89 10.04 -11.76 -15.13
CA SER A 89 9.41 -11.16 -16.31
C SER A 89 8.21 -11.96 -16.83
N ASP A 90 8.16 -13.27 -16.56
CA ASP A 90 7.12 -14.17 -17.06
C ASP A 90 5.72 -13.77 -16.56
N TYR A 91 5.62 -13.11 -15.40
CA TYR A 91 4.37 -12.58 -14.89
C TYR A 91 3.68 -11.60 -15.85
N PHE A 92 4.45 -10.89 -16.68
CA PHE A 92 3.94 -9.92 -17.65
C PHE A 92 3.68 -10.56 -19.03
N MET A 93 4.15 -11.77 -19.27
CA MET A 93 4.12 -12.43 -20.58
C MET A 93 3.11 -13.58 -20.63
N LEU A 94 2.97 -14.35 -19.56
CA LEU A 94 2.13 -15.53 -19.52
C LEU A 94 0.64 -15.16 -19.33
N PRO A 95 -0.30 -15.75 -20.11
CA PRO A 95 -1.71 -15.34 -20.14
C PRO A 95 -2.40 -15.34 -18.77
N GLU A 96 -2.20 -16.38 -17.96
CA GLU A 96 -2.84 -16.52 -16.64
C GLU A 96 -2.46 -15.39 -15.68
N TYR A 97 -1.20 -14.96 -15.72
CA TYR A 97 -0.71 -13.87 -14.89
C TYR A 97 -1.17 -12.51 -15.41
N ARG A 98 -1.19 -12.33 -16.73
CA ARG A 98 -1.72 -11.10 -17.35
C ARG A 98 -3.19 -10.86 -17.00
N GLN A 99 -4.02 -11.91 -17.04
CA GLN A 99 -5.43 -11.82 -16.63
C GLN A 99 -5.57 -11.35 -15.17
N LEU A 100 -4.68 -11.81 -14.28
CA LEU A 100 -4.64 -11.36 -12.89
C LEU A 100 -4.16 -9.91 -12.79
N LEU A 101 -3.08 -9.54 -13.49
CA LEU A 101 -2.53 -8.18 -13.49
C LEU A 101 -3.52 -7.13 -14.00
N LEU A 102 -4.34 -7.48 -15.00
CA LEU A 102 -5.36 -6.59 -15.57
C LEU A 102 -6.46 -6.18 -14.57
N GLN A 103 -6.56 -6.86 -13.42
CA GLN A 103 -7.45 -6.43 -12.32
C GLN A 103 -6.90 -5.24 -11.53
N TRP A 104 -5.60 -4.95 -11.68
CA TRP A 104 -4.86 -3.95 -10.90
C TRP A 104 -4.27 -2.83 -11.76
N PHE A 105 -3.90 -3.17 -13.00
CA PHE A 105 -3.19 -2.31 -13.93
C PHE A 105 -3.88 -2.31 -15.30
N SER A 106 -3.79 -1.20 -16.02
CA SER A 106 -4.14 -1.15 -17.43
C SER A 106 -3.11 -1.93 -18.27
N GLU A 107 -3.48 -2.27 -19.50
CA GLU A 107 -2.58 -2.93 -20.44
C GLU A 107 -1.30 -2.10 -20.68
N ASP A 108 -1.43 -0.78 -20.84
CA ASP A 108 -0.28 0.14 -21.01
C ASP A 108 0.62 0.16 -19.78
N GLU A 109 0.04 0.07 -18.58
CA GLU A 109 0.81 0.03 -17.33
C GLU A 109 1.57 -1.28 -17.17
N ILE A 110 0.97 -2.42 -17.55
CA ILE A 110 1.63 -3.72 -17.57
C ILE A 110 2.85 -3.69 -18.49
N TRP A 111 2.72 -3.09 -19.67
CA TRP A 111 3.84 -2.95 -20.60
C TRP A 111 4.93 -2.01 -20.09
N GLN A 112 4.57 -0.90 -19.45
CA GLN A 112 5.55 -0.01 -18.82
C GLN A 112 6.27 -0.68 -17.64
N LEU A 113 5.56 -1.45 -16.81
CA LEU A 113 6.16 -2.26 -15.74
C LEU A 113 7.15 -3.27 -16.28
N TYR A 114 6.77 -4.01 -17.33
CA TYR A 114 7.64 -4.97 -18.00
C TYR A 114 8.88 -4.29 -18.58
N GLY A 115 8.69 -3.18 -19.31
CA GLY A 115 9.78 -2.42 -19.91
C GLY A 115 10.77 -1.89 -18.87
N TRP A 116 10.27 -1.45 -17.71
CA TRP A 116 11.10 -1.01 -16.59
C TRP A 116 11.87 -2.16 -15.92
N LEU A 117 11.18 -3.28 -15.65
CA LEU A 117 11.79 -4.44 -14.99
C LEU A 117 12.87 -5.08 -15.88
N GLY A 118 12.61 -5.11 -17.19
CA GLY A 118 13.35 -5.84 -18.21
C GLY A 118 13.24 -7.35 -18.06
N GLN A 119 14.03 -8.07 -18.84
CA GLN A 119 14.12 -9.53 -18.74
C GLN A 119 14.78 -9.93 -17.41
N ARG A 120 14.07 -10.75 -16.62
CA ARG A 120 14.53 -11.20 -15.29
C ARG A 120 14.03 -12.61 -14.98
N ASP A 121 14.93 -13.45 -14.48
CA ASP A 121 14.68 -14.88 -14.27
C ASP A 121 14.40 -15.22 -12.79
N GLY A 122 13.60 -14.38 -12.12
CA GLY A 122 13.12 -14.63 -10.77
C GLY A 122 12.21 -15.86 -10.71
N LYS A 123 12.02 -16.38 -9.49
CA LYS A 123 11.20 -17.58 -9.28
C LYS A 123 9.76 -17.33 -9.72
N LEU A 124 9.27 -18.17 -10.64
CA LEU A 124 7.87 -18.24 -11.03
C LEU A 124 7.05 -18.88 -9.91
N LEU A 125 6.16 -18.09 -9.30
CA LEU A 125 5.22 -18.53 -8.27
C LEU A 125 3.83 -18.73 -8.89
N PRO A 126 3.00 -19.68 -8.42
CA PRO A 126 1.60 -19.80 -8.87
C PRO A 126 0.84 -18.47 -8.77
N PRO A 127 -0.13 -18.16 -9.66
CA PRO A 127 -0.72 -16.82 -9.77
C PRO A 127 -1.22 -16.20 -8.45
N GLN A 128 -1.98 -16.95 -7.64
CA GLN A 128 -2.49 -16.43 -6.36
C GLN A 128 -1.37 -16.21 -5.33
N VAL A 129 -0.36 -17.08 -5.32
CA VAL A 129 0.80 -16.98 -4.43
C VAL A 129 1.67 -15.78 -4.84
N MET A 130 1.86 -15.57 -6.15
CA MET A 130 2.54 -14.39 -6.69
C MET A 130 1.87 -13.11 -6.22
N GLN A 131 0.55 -13.00 -6.40
CA GLN A 131 -0.21 -11.81 -6.01
C GLN A 131 -0.08 -11.50 -4.52
N GLN A 132 -0.31 -12.51 -3.66
CA GLN A 132 -0.19 -12.35 -2.20
C GLN A 132 1.23 -11.96 -1.79
N THR A 133 2.24 -12.64 -2.35
CA THR A 133 3.65 -12.39 -2.01
C THR A 133 4.08 -11.00 -2.45
N ALA A 134 3.75 -10.59 -3.67
CA ALA A 134 4.05 -9.26 -4.17
C ALA A 134 3.37 -8.17 -3.33
N LEU A 135 2.07 -8.31 -3.03
CA LEU A 135 1.37 -7.34 -2.20
C LEU A 135 1.97 -7.24 -0.79
N GLN A 136 2.35 -8.37 -0.17
CA GLN A 136 3.03 -8.39 1.13
C GLN A 136 4.39 -7.66 1.07
N ILE A 137 5.21 -7.95 0.05
CA ILE A 137 6.51 -7.29 -0.14
C ILE A 137 6.33 -5.79 -0.33
N GLY A 138 5.45 -5.38 -1.23
CA GLY A 138 5.17 -3.97 -1.50
C GLY A 138 4.65 -3.21 -0.28
N THR A 139 3.74 -3.83 0.47
CA THR A 139 3.22 -3.26 1.72
C THR A 139 4.35 -3.08 2.74
N ALA A 140 5.27 -4.05 2.86
CA ALA A 140 6.42 -3.93 3.75
C ALA A 140 7.38 -2.81 3.31
N ILE A 141 7.60 -2.64 2.00
CA ILE A 141 8.37 -1.52 1.45
C ILE A 141 7.72 -0.19 1.82
N LEU A 142 6.43 -0.01 1.54
CA LEU A 142 5.73 1.23 1.83
C LEU A 142 5.69 1.55 3.33
N ASN A 143 5.55 0.54 4.18
CA ASN A 143 5.61 0.73 5.64
C ASN A 143 6.97 1.25 6.10
N ARG A 144 8.05 0.80 5.47
CA ARG A 144 9.40 1.31 5.74
C ARG A 144 9.54 2.76 5.30
N GLU A 145 9.17 3.08 4.07
CA GLU A 145 9.32 4.43 3.50
C GLU A 145 8.45 5.46 4.24
N ALA A 146 7.28 5.04 4.72
CA ALA A 146 6.38 5.85 5.53
C ALA A 146 6.98 6.30 6.88
N HIS A 147 8.11 5.73 7.32
CA HIS A 147 8.79 6.24 8.51
C HIS A 147 9.28 7.68 8.30
N ASP A 148 9.77 7.98 7.09
CA ASP A 148 10.34 9.28 6.73
C ASP A 148 9.41 10.11 5.81
N ASP A 149 8.23 9.58 5.46
CA ASP A 149 7.26 10.23 4.57
C ASP A 149 5.86 10.31 5.19
N ALA A 150 5.45 11.52 5.56
CA ALA A 150 4.16 11.79 6.19
C ALA A 150 2.96 11.45 5.29
N VAL A 151 3.07 11.58 3.97
CA VAL A 151 1.95 11.26 3.08
C VAL A 151 1.79 9.74 3.00
N LEU A 152 2.88 9.01 2.78
CA LEU A 152 2.82 7.54 2.79
C LEU A 152 2.33 7.03 4.15
N HIS A 153 2.83 7.60 5.25
CA HIS A 153 2.36 7.27 6.60
C HIS A 153 0.84 7.37 6.73
N ALA A 154 0.24 8.45 6.22
CA ALA A 154 -1.20 8.61 6.23
C ALA A 154 -1.91 7.50 5.43
N LEU A 155 -1.40 7.22 4.23
CA LEU A 155 -1.99 6.28 3.28
C LEU A 155 -1.87 4.81 3.71
N LEU A 156 -0.92 4.46 4.58
CA LEU A 156 -0.75 3.09 5.08
C LEU A 156 -2.02 2.51 5.73
N VAL A 157 -2.92 3.35 6.24
CA VAL A 157 -4.19 2.91 6.81
C VAL A 157 -5.04 2.13 5.79
N LEU A 158 -4.86 2.42 4.50
CA LEU A 158 -5.55 1.80 3.38
C LEU A 158 -4.92 0.48 2.92
N LEU A 159 -3.79 0.08 3.52
CA LEU A 159 -3.10 -1.18 3.25
C LEU A 159 -3.13 -2.06 4.50
N PRO A 160 -3.09 -3.40 4.37
CA PRO A 160 -2.97 -4.25 5.54
C PRO A 160 -1.67 -3.94 6.30
N PRO A 161 -1.62 -4.14 7.63
CA PRO A 161 -0.39 -4.02 8.37
C PRO A 161 0.63 -5.07 7.87
N PRO A 162 1.94 -4.76 7.89
CA PRO A 162 2.95 -5.71 7.42
C PRO A 162 3.00 -6.93 8.36
N GLN A 163 2.99 -8.14 7.78
CA GLN A 163 3.03 -9.39 8.55
C GLN A 163 4.43 -9.70 9.10
N ARG A 164 5.49 -9.20 8.47
CA ARG A 164 6.89 -9.47 8.84
C ARG A 164 7.72 -8.19 8.80
N ILE A 165 8.73 -8.11 9.68
CA ILE A 165 9.64 -6.97 9.85
C ILE A 165 10.73 -6.94 8.75
N LEU A 166 10.82 -7.97 7.91
CA LEU A 166 11.77 -7.95 6.79
C LEU A 166 11.30 -6.95 5.74
N TRP A 167 11.91 -5.78 5.75
CA TRP A 167 11.61 -4.69 4.84
C TRP A 167 12.64 -4.70 3.71
N PRO A 168 12.32 -5.29 2.55
CA PRO A 168 13.25 -5.25 1.43
C PRO A 168 13.54 -3.79 1.09
N LYS A 169 14.80 -3.49 0.79
CA LYS A 169 15.17 -2.16 0.32
C LYS A 169 14.56 -1.94 -1.06
N THR A 170 14.05 -0.75 -1.28
CA THR A 170 13.68 -0.30 -2.62
C THR A 170 14.50 0.93 -2.97
N SER A 171 14.81 1.09 -4.25
CA SER A 171 15.46 2.29 -4.74
C SER A 171 14.43 3.41 -4.88
N LEU A 172 14.87 4.65 -4.68
CA LEU A 172 14.05 5.83 -4.92
C LEU A 172 13.54 5.88 -6.37
N THR A 173 14.34 5.39 -7.33
CA THR A 173 13.97 5.34 -8.74
C THR A 173 12.78 4.41 -8.99
N GLU A 174 12.74 3.23 -8.36
CA GLU A 174 11.58 2.32 -8.45
C GLU A 174 10.31 2.98 -7.87
N ILE A 175 10.42 3.68 -6.74
CA ILE A 175 9.30 4.42 -6.14
C ILE A 175 8.81 5.51 -7.09
N ILE A 176 9.73 6.36 -7.57
CA ILE A 176 9.38 7.48 -8.45
C ILE A 176 8.75 6.99 -9.75
N PHE A 177 9.28 5.92 -10.36
CA PHE A 177 8.69 5.32 -11.55
C PHE A 177 7.23 4.93 -11.29
N MET A 178 7.00 4.17 -10.22
CA MET A 178 5.66 3.73 -9.84
C MET A 178 4.71 4.89 -9.46
N GLU A 179 5.22 5.96 -8.83
CA GLU A 179 4.47 7.19 -8.53
C GLU A 179 4.02 7.94 -9.80
N HIS A 180 4.70 7.77 -10.94
CA HIS A 180 4.32 8.37 -12.22
C HIS A 180 3.46 7.45 -13.07
N LEU A 181 3.67 6.14 -12.94
CA LEU A 181 2.91 5.13 -13.66
C LEU A 181 1.42 5.15 -13.26
N LEU A 182 1.15 5.33 -11.96
CA LEU A 182 -0.19 5.15 -11.37
C LEU A 182 -0.91 6.46 -11.03
#